data_AF-A0A7S0MER7-F1
#
_entry.id   AF-A0A7S0MER7-F1
#
_cell.length_a   1.000
_cell.length_b   1.000
_cell.length_c   1.000
_cell.angle_alpha   90.00
_cell.angle_beta   90.00
_cell.angle_gamma   90.00
#
_symmetry.space_group_name_H-M   'P 1'
#
loop_
_entity.id
_entity.type
_entity.pdbx_description
1 polymer ?
#
loop_
_entity_poly.entity_id
_entity_poly.type
_entity_poly.pdbx_seq_one_letter_code
_entity_poly.pdbx_strand_id
1 'polypeptide(L)'
;SGAQPWLEDGIEEISLSDAYFRAQQGKTDKHVAAAFRREMLKAESSGSTAYIAQTKNNFAASLIDLGARATSPDAIRSIYTEAIEHFLAVLAITPGSRTSEDNLSAARKNLLHRVGA
;
A
#
# COMPACT_ATOMS: atom_id res chain seq x y z
N SER A 1 4.90 12.62 -8.75
CA SER A 1 3.44 12.77 -8.94
C SER A 1 3.08 12.24 -10.32
N GLY A 2 2.97 10.93 -10.44
CA GLY A 2 2.34 10.27 -11.59
C GLY A 2 0.95 9.78 -11.16
N ALA A 3 -0.01 9.77 -12.08
CA ALA A 3 -1.30 9.13 -11.82
C ALA A 3 -1.06 7.66 -11.45
N GLN A 4 -1.66 7.19 -10.35
CA GLN A 4 -1.53 5.79 -9.97
C GLN A 4 -2.52 4.95 -10.78
N PRO A 5 -2.07 4.04 -11.67
CA PRO A 5 -2.95 3.30 -12.57
C PRO A 5 -4.06 2.49 -11.89
N TRP A 6 -3.87 2.11 -10.62
CA TRP A 6 -4.87 1.38 -9.84
C TRP A 6 -5.91 2.30 -9.16
N LEU A 7 -5.67 3.61 -9.13
CA LEU A 7 -6.56 4.62 -8.57
C LEU A 7 -7.37 5.24 -9.71
N GLU A 8 -8.59 4.73 -9.91
CA GLU A 8 -9.52 5.26 -10.92
C GLU A 8 -10.12 6.60 -10.46
N ASP A 9 -10.38 7.49 -11.41
CA ASP A 9 -11.11 8.72 -11.16
C ASP A 9 -12.52 8.41 -10.65
N GLY A 10 -12.98 9.13 -9.63
CA GLY A 10 -14.34 8.97 -9.09
C GLY A 10 -14.55 7.78 -8.15
N ILE A 11 -13.48 7.17 -7.62
CA ILE A 11 -13.59 6.17 -6.53
C ILE A 11 -14.37 6.80 -5.36
N GLU A 12 -15.53 6.20 -5.04
CA GLU A 12 -16.35 6.58 -3.89
C GLU A 12 -15.50 6.57 -2.61
N GLU A 13 -15.57 7.66 -1.85
CA GLU A 13 -14.78 7.79 -0.63
C GLU A 13 -15.41 6.99 0.51
N ILE A 14 -14.65 6.04 1.05
CA ILE A 14 -14.96 5.40 2.33
C ILE A 14 -14.14 6.03 3.45
N SER A 15 -14.67 5.94 4.67
CA SER A 15 -13.95 6.38 5.87
C SER A 15 -12.73 5.49 6.14
N LEU A 16 -11.75 6.01 6.88
CA LEU A 16 -10.60 5.21 7.30
C LEU A 16 -11.02 4.03 8.19
N SER A 17 -12.03 4.22 9.04
CA SER A 17 -12.57 3.16 9.89
C SER A 17 -13.20 2.04 9.07
N ASP A 18 -13.95 2.37 8.01
CA ASP A 18 -14.49 1.37 7.09
C ASP A 18 -13.38 0.65 6.33
N ALA A 19 -12.33 1.38 5.94
CA ALA A 19 -11.18 0.79 5.28
C ALA A 19 -10.47 -0.23 6.18
N TYR A 20 -10.25 0.09 7.47
CA TYR A 20 -9.72 -0.86 8.45
C TYR A 20 -10.63 -2.09 8.62
N PHE A 21 -11.94 -1.88 8.77
CA PHE A 21 -12.90 -2.97 8.92
C PHE A 21 -12.87 -3.93 7.73
N ARG A 22 -12.85 -3.40 6.50
CA ARG A 22 -12.76 -4.20 5.27
C ARG A 22 -11.42 -4.92 5.15
N ALA A 23 -10.31 -4.24 5.43
CA ALA A 23 -8.97 -4.83 5.36
C ALA A 23 -8.81 -6.01 6.33
N GLN A 24 -9.30 -5.89 7.56
CA GLN A 24 -9.27 -6.98 8.55
C GLN A 24 -10.06 -8.22 8.13
N GLN A 25 -11.05 -8.05 7.24
CA GLN A 25 -11.81 -9.17 6.66
C GLN A 25 -11.19 -9.70 5.34
N GLY A 26 -10.01 -9.24 4.95
CA GLY A 26 -9.39 -9.58 3.67
C GLY A 26 -10.14 -9.01 2.45
N LYS A 27 -11.04 -8.05 2.67
CA LYS A 27 -11.88 -7.39 1.65
C LYS A 27 -11.25 -6.09 1.17
N THR A 28 -9.92 -6.03 1.10
CA THR A 28 -9.24 -4.86 0.56
C THR A 28 -9.64 -4.67 -0.91
N ASP A 29 -9.95 -3.46 -1.32
CA ASP A 29 -10.26 -3.11 -2.71
C ASP A 29 -9.60 -1.75 -3.03
N LYS A 30 -9.92 -1.18 -4.19
CA LYS A 30 -9.38 0.12 -4.58
C LYS A 30 -9.84 1.25 -3.62
N HIS A 31 -11.04 1.15 -3.04
CA HIS A 31 -11.55 2.13 -2.08
C HIS A 31 -10.77 2.08 -0.76
N VAL A 32 -10.47 0.85 -0.28
CA VAL A 32 -9.63 0.63 0.91
C VAL A 32 -8.23 1.19 0.69
N ALA A 33 -7.57 0.85 -0.43
CA ALA A 33 -6.24 1.37 -0.75
C ALA A 33 -6.24 2.91 -0.89
N ALA A 34 -7.28 3.49 -1.50
CA ALA A 34 -7.44 4.93 -1.62
C ALA A 34 -7.60 5.62 -0.26
N ALA A 35 -8.35 5.03 0.67
CA ALA A 35 -8.51 5.56 2.03
C ALA A 35 -7.19 5.58 2.80
N PHE A 36 -6.41 4.49 2.75
CA PHE A 36 -5.08 4.44 3.35
C PHE A 36 -4.11 5.42 2.69
N ARG A 37 -4.18 5.59 1.37
CA ARG A 37 -3.38 6.59 0.65
C ARG A 37 -3.68 8.01 1.12
N ARG A 38 -4.96 8.37 1.25
CA ARG A 38 -5.36 9.69 1.77
C ARG A 38 -4.81 9.92 3.17
N GLU A 39 -4.88 8.91 4.04
CA GLU A 39 -4.34 9.01 5.40
C GLU A 39 -2.82 9.16 5.42
N MET A 40 -2.11 8.41 4.58
CA MET A 40 -0.66 8.56 4.42
C MET A 40 -0.28 9.98 3.97
N LEU A 41 -0.99 10.54 2.99
CA LEU A 41 -0.73 11.90 2.51
C LEU A 41 -0.99 12.96 3.60
N LYS A 42 -2.01 12.76 4.44
CA LYS A 42 -2.23 13.61 5.62
C LYS A 42 -1.05 13.50 6.59
N ALA A 43 -0.60 12.28 6.88
CA ALA A 43 0.52 12.04 7.78
C ALA A 43 1.83 12.69 7.32
N GLU A 44 2.11 12.71 6.01
CA GLU A 44 3.29 13.39 5.45
C GLU A 44 3.35 14.89 5.79
N SER A 45 2.19 15.54 5.97
CA SER A 45 2.11 16.94 6.39
C SER A 45 2.17 17.15 7.92
N SER A 46 2.15 16.08 8.72
CA SER A 46 2.01 16.17 10.19
C SER A 46 3.32 16.45 10.94
N GLY A 47 4.47 16.23 10.30
CA GLY A 47 5.79 16.26 10.97
C GLY A 47 6.05 15.11 11.95
N SER A 48 5.10 14.20 12.17
CA SER A 48 5.25 13.05 13.07
C SER A 48 5.82 11.84 12.33
N THR A 49 7.11 11.58 12.54
CA THR A 49 7.84 10.45 11.94
C THR A 49 7.19 9.09 12.23
N ALA A 50 6.67 8.88 13.44
CA ALA A 50 6.00 7.64 13.83
C ALA A 50 4.66 7.45 13.07
N TYR A 51 3.88 8.53 12.94
CA TYR A 51 2.61 8.50 12.21
C TYR A 51 2.83 8.32 10.70
N ILE A 52 3.86 8.97 10.14
CA ILE A 52 4.29 8.76 8.76
C ILE A 52 4.65 7.29 8.51
N ALA A 53 5.49 6.70 9.36
CA ALA A 53 5.90 5.31 9.22
C ALA A 53 4.70 4.34 9.30
N GLN A 54 3.81 4.54 10.28
CA GLN A 54 2.62 3.71 10.47
C GLN A 54 1.68 3.76 9.25
N THR A 55 1.34 4.96 8.78
CA THR A 55 0.40 5.13 7.67
C THR A 55 0.96 4.67 6.34
N LYS A 56 2.27 4.90 6.07
CA LYS A 56 2.97 4.31 4.91
C LYS A 56 2.95 2.79 4.96
N ASN A 57 3.20 2.18 6.12
CA ASN A 57 3.16 0.74 6.27
C ASN A 57 1.76 0.16 6.00
N ASN A 58 0.71 0.81 6.52
CA ASN A 58 -0.68 0.38 6.29
C ASN A 58 -1.08 0.52 4.82
N PHE A 59 -0.72 1.62 4.18
CA PHE A 59 -0.96 1.82 2.76
C PHE A 59 -0.23 0.76 1.92
N ALA A 60 1.07 0.55 2.15
CA ALA A 60 1.85 -0.46 1.44
C ALA A 60 1.31 -1.90 1.64
N ALA A 61 0.84 -2.23 2.84
CA ALA A 61 0.19 -3.51 3.11
C ALA A 61 -1.13 -3.65 2.32
N SER A 62 -1.94 -2.60 2.25
CA SER A 62 -3.17 -2.62 1.45
C SER A 62 -2.90 -2.79 -0.05
N LEU A 63 -1.75 -2.29 -0.55
CA LEU A 63 -1.31 -2.51 -1.91
C LEU A 63 -0.91 -3.97 -2.16
N ILE A 64 -0.30 -4.67 -1.21
CA ILE A 64 -0.05 -6.12 -1.35
C ILE A 64 -1.36 -6.86 -1.58
N ASP A 65 -2.36 -6.60 -0.74
CA ASP A 65 -3.66 -7.26 -0.87
C ASP A 65 -4.31 -6.91 -2.22
N LEU A 66 -4.31 -5.63 -2.61
CA LEU A 66 -4.90 -5.17 -3.87
C LEU A 66 -4.20 -5.82 -5.07
N GLY A 67 -2.86 -5.88 -5.00
CA GLY A 67 -2.00 -6.52 -5.99
C GLY A 67 -2.24 -8.01 -6.10
N ALA A 68 -2.69 -8.69 -5.04
CA ALA A 68 -3.06 -10.11 -5.08
C ALA A 68 -4.35 -10.36 -5.87
N ARG A 69 -5.25 -9.37 -5.92
CA ARG A 69 -6.54 -9.43 -6.65
C ARG A 69 -6.47 -8.85 -8.06
N ALA A 70 -5.42 -8.09 -8.39
CA ALA A 70 -5.21 -7.55 -9.73
C ALA A 70 -4.98 -8.68 -10.75
N THR A 71 -5.50 -8.54 -11.97
CA THR A 71 -5.38 -9.53 -13.06
C THR A 71 -4.51 -9.06 -14.22
N SER A 72 -4.42 -7.74 -14.43
CA SER A 72 -3.55 -7.15 -15.45
C SER A 72 -2.08 -7.15 -15.01
N PRO A 73 -1.13 -7.67 -15.81
CA PRO A 73 0.30 -7.60 -15.52
C PRO A 73 0.80 -6.17 -15.24
N ASP A 74 0.31 -5.17 -15.96
CA ASP A 74 0.72 -3.78 -15.74
C ASP A 74 0.21 -3.24 -14.41
N ALA A 75 -1.03 -3.55 -14.04
CA ALA A 75 -1.59 -3.20 -12.75
C ALA A 75 -0.81 -3.89 -11.61
N ILE A 76 -0.52 -5.19 -11.77
CA ILE A 76 0.26 -5.98 -10.81
C ILE A 76 1.64 -5.35 -10.61
N ARG A 77 2.33 -5.02 -11.71
CA ARG A 77 3.66 -4.40 -11.68
C ARG A 77 3.63 -3.04 -10.99
N SER A 78 2.65 -2.20 -11.33
CA SER A 78 2.48 -0.87 -10.73
C SER A 78 2.22 -0.97 -9.23
N ILE A 79 1.25 -1.79 -8.81
CA ILE A 79 0.84 -1.92 -7.41
C ILE A 79 1.98 -2.45 -6.53
N TYR A 80 2.64 -3.54 -6.94
CA TYR A 80 3.71 -4.11 -6.11
C TYR A 80 4.98 -3.25 -6.10
N THR A 81 5.30 -2.55 -7.19
CA THR A 81 6.41 -1.59 -7.19
C THR A 81 6.17 -0.47 -6.18
N GLU A 82 4.98 0.13 -6.18
CA GLU A 82 4.62 1.17 -5.21
C GLU A 82 4.63 0.64 -3.77
N ALA A 83 4.14 -0.58 -3.52
CA ALA A 83 4.23 -1.21 -2.21
C ALA A 83 5.69 -1.33 -1.73
N ILE A 84 6.60 -1.79 -2.61
CA ILE A 84 8.03 -1.92 -2.33
C ILE A 84 8.65 -0.58 -1.97
N GLU A 85 8.38 0.47 -2.75
CA GLU A 85 8.89 1.82 -2.50
C GLU A 85 8.48 2.34 -1.12
N HIS A 86 7.21 2.12 -0.73
CA HIS A 86 6.73 2.54 0.58
C HIS A 86 7.31 1.71 1.73
N PHE A 87 7.48 0.39 1.59
CA PHE A 87 8.16 -0.40 2.63
C PHE A 87 9.63 0.01 2.81
N LEU A 88 10.34 0.31 1.71
CA LEU A 88 11.70 0.84 1.79
C LEU A 88 11.75 2.19 2.52
N ALA A 89 10.80 3.09 2.25
CA ALA A 89 10.68 4.36 2.95
C ALA A 89 10.39 4.17 4.45
N VAL A 90 9.54 3.20 4.82
CA VAL A 90 9.29 2.86 6.24
C VAL A 90 10.55 2.32 6.91
N LEU A 91 11.31 1.45 6.24
CA LEU A 91 12.55 0.89 6.79
C LEU A 91 13.68 1.93 6.93
N ALA A 92 13.66 2.99 6.13
CA ALA A 92 14.56 4.13 6.32
C ALA A 92 14.24 4.93 7.60
N ILE A 93 12.97 4.99 8.00
CA ILE A 93 12.50 5.68 9.20
C ILE A 93 12.63 4.79 10.45
N THR A 94 12.28 3.51 10.30
CA THR A 94 12.26 2.49 11.36
C THR A 94 13.09 1.26 10.93
N PRO A 95 14.42 1.36 10.97
CA PRO A 95 15.29 0.23 10.67
C PRO A 95 15.01 -0.97 11.60
N GLY A 96 15.00 -2.19 11.05
CA GLY A 96 14.74 -3.40 11.81
C GLY A 96 13.25 -3.67 12.13
N SER A 97 12.32 -2.94 11.51
CA SER A 97 10.89 -3.26 11.56
C SER A 97 10.63 -4.61 10.89
N ARG A 98 10.52 -5.68 11.71
CA ARG A 98 10.32 -7.04 11.21
C ARG A 98 9.08 -7.15 10.31
N THR A 99 7.99 -6.51 10.71
CA THR A 99 6.74 -6.46 9.92
C THR A 99 6.97 -5.86 8.54
N SER A 100 7.71 -4.77 8.43
CA SER A 100 7.97 -4.11 7.15
C SER A 100 8.96 -4.89 6.29
N GLU A 101 9.95 -5.56 6.90
CA GLU A 101 10.86 -6.49 6.21
C GLU A 101 10.12 -7.69 5.61
N ASP A 102 9.26 -8.34 6.39
CA ASP A 102 8.49 -9.50 5.94
C ASP A 102 7.51 -9.12 4.82
N ASN A 103 6.85 -7.97 4.93
CA ASN A 103 5.96 -7.47 3.87
C ASN A 103 6.72 -7.04 2.61
N LEU A 104 7.88 -6.40 2.74
CA LEU A 104 8.74 -6.08 1.60
C LEU A 104 9.16 -7.35 0.84
N SER A 105 9.54 -8.40 1.58
CA SER A 105 9.86 -9.70 1.01
C SER A 105 8.67 -10.30 0.26
N ALA A 106 7.47 -10.26 0.86
CA ALA A 106 6.24 -10.73 0.23
C ALA A 106 5.90 -9.96 -1.06
N ALA A 107 6.00 -8.63 -1.04
CA ALA A 107 5.75 -7.79 -2.22
C ALA A 107 6.72 -8.11 -3.37
N ARG A 108 8.02 -8.25 -3.08
CA ARG A 108 9.04 -8.65 -4.07
C ARG A 108 8.77 -10.04 -4.65
N LYS A 109 8.44 -11.01 -3.79
CA LYS A 109 8.11 -12.37 -4.22
C LYS A 109 6.89 -12.38 -5.13
N ASN A 110 5.85 -11.63 -4.79
CA ASN A 110 4.64 -11.54 -5.60
C ASN A 110 4.89 -10.84 -6.94
N LEU A 111 5.68 -9.76 -6.95
CA LEU A 111 6.08 -9.10 -8.20
C LEU A 111 6.82 -10.07 -9.13
N LEU A 112 7.88 -10.71 -8.63
CA LEU A 112 8.67 -11.68 -9.40
C LEU A 112 7.80 -12.83 -9.91
N HIS A 113 6.99 -13.43 -9.03
CA HIS A 113 6.16 -14.59 -9.37
C HIS A 113 5.09 -14.25 -10.42
N ARG A 114 4.48 -13.06 -10.33
CA ARG A 114 3.32 -12.71 -11.15
C ARG A 114 3.67 -12.00 -12.46
N VAL A 115 4.80 -11.31 -12.53
CA VAL A 115 5.18 -10.54 -13.73
C VAL A 115 6.62 -10.77 -14.20
N GLY A 116 7.35 -11.73 -13.59
CA GLY A 116 8.65 -12.20 -14.06
C GLY A 116 9.75 -11.14 -14.10
N ALA A 117 9.63 -10.09 -13.28
CA ALA A 117 10.53 -8.95 -13.25
C ALA A 117 11.83 -9.27 -12.48
#